data_AF-A0A659QJ52-F1
#
_entry.id   AF-A0A659QJ52-F1
#
_cell.length_a   1.000
_cell.length_b   1.000
_cell.length_c   1.000
_cell.angle_alpha   90.00
_cell.angle_beta   90.00
_cell.angle_gamma   90.00
#
_symmetry.space_group_name_H-M   'P 1'
#
loop_
_entity.id
_entity.type
_entity.pdbx_description
1 polymer ?
#
loop_
_entity_poly.entity_id
_entity_poly.type
_entity_poly.pdbx_seq_one_letter_code
_entity_poly.pdbx_strand_id
1 'polypeptide(L)'
;GPAGAPAVAWEETPARTTSDGRGPVPRARMVVHDLPESAVGVSSDVVMLNNDLQPETPQTASIPINSNLTVHVGNNVRIDAFGLKARLTGDLKVAQDKQGLGLNGQINIPDGRFRAYGQDLLVRKGELLFSGPPDQPLLNIEAIRNPDATEDDVIAGVRVTGTADEPKAEIFSDPAMPQAEALSYLLRGQGLDSNQSDSAAMTSMLIGLGVAQSGQVVGKIGETFGVSNLALDTQGVGDSSQVVVSGYVLPGLQVKYGVGIFDSLATLTLRYRLMPKLYLEAVSGVDQALDLLYQFEF
;
A
#
# COMPACT_ATOMS: atom_id res chain seq x y z
N GLY A 1 -22.06 -14.87 19.46
CA GLY A 1 -21.92 -16.32 19.17
C GLY A 1 -20.49 -16.71 19.47
N PRO A 2 -20.22 -17.88 20.06
CA PRO A 2 -18.90 -18.19 20.60
C PRO A 2 -17.88 -18.29 19.48
N ALA A 3 -16.73 -17.63 19.66
CA ALA A 3 -15.56 -17.78 18.80
C ALA A 3 -15.02 -19.20 18.99
N GLY A 4 -15.06 -20.01 17.94
CA GLY A 4 -14.44 -21.33 17.94
C GLY A 4 -12.94 -21.18 18.14
N ALA A 5 -12.43 -21.74 19.23
CA ALA A 5 -10.99 -21.85 19.48
C ALA A 5 -10.34 -22.68 18.34
N PRO A 6 -9.12 -22.33 17.92
CA PRO A 6 -8.39 -23.13 16.94
C PRO A 6 -8.17 -24.55 17.47
N ALA A 7 -8.55 -25.55 16.69
CA ALA A 7 -8.22 -26.94 16.97
C ALA A 7 -6.81 -27.20 16.42
N VAL A 8 -5.82 -27.23 17.30
CA VAL A 8 -4.44 -27.64 17.00
C VAL A 8 -4.20 -28.96 17.71
N ALA A 9 -3.89 -30.01 16.96
CA ALA A 9 -3.54 -31.32 17.50
C ALA A 9 -2.01 -31.41 17.61
N TRP A 10 -1.51 -31.77 18.79
CA TRP A 10 -0.10 -31.98 19.06
C TRP A 10 0.15 -33.46 19.27
N GLU A 11 1.05 -34.05 18.49
CA GLU A 11 1.48 -35.43 18.67
C GLU A 11 3.00 -35.43 18.90
N GLU A 12 3.42 -35.82 20.11
CA GLU A 12 4.82 -35.88 20.50
C GLU A 12 5.37 -37.29 20.28
N THR A 13 6.25 -37.45 19.30
CA THR A 13 7.11 -38.64 19.18
C THR A 13 8.54 -38.20 19.50
N PRO A 14 9.39 -38.96 20.24
CA PRO A 14 10.66 -38.46 20.82
C PRO A 14 11.76 -37.98 19.85
N ALA A 15 11.45 -37.81 18.57
CA ALA A 15 12.37 -37.33 17.54
C ALA A 15 11.76 -36.27 16.58
N ARG A 16 10.45 -35.94 16.69
CA ARG A 16 9.75 -34.97 15.83
C ARG A 16 8.52 -34.40 16.54
N THR A 17 8.34 -33.09 16.45
CA THR A 17 7.08 -32.43 16.83
C THR A 17 6.29 -32.15 15.55
N THR A 18 5.15 -32.83 15.38
CA THR A 18 4.21 -32.57 14.29
C THR A 18 3.05 -31.71 14.79
N SER A 19 2.75 -30.62 14.10
CA SER A 19 1.63 -29.72 14.39
C SER A 19 0.71 -29.62 13.19
N ASP A 20 -0.46 -30.26 13.29
CA ASP A 20 -1.52 -30.19 12.29
C ASP A 20 -2.69 -29.37 12.84
N GLY A 21 -3.23 -28.46 12.02
CA GLY A 21 -4.30 -27.59 12.48
C GLY A 21 -5.00 -26.80 11.38
N ARG A 22 -6.15 -26.24 11.74
CA ARG A 22 -6.91 -25.30 10.92
C ARG A 22 -7.27 -24.09 11.78
N GLY A 23 -6.88 -22.90 11.33
CA GLY A 23 -7.05 -21.66 12.10
C GLY A 23 -7.62 -20.54 11.24
N PRO A 24 -8.81 -20.00 11.57
CA PRO A 24 -9.26 -18.76 10.95
C PRO A 24 -8.47 -17.57 11.52
N VAL A 25 -8.10 -16.64 10.66
CA VAL A 25 -7.56 -15.32 11.03
C VAL A 25 -8.65 -14.28 10.75
N PRO A 26 -9.55 -14.01 11.72
CA PRO A 26 -10.70 -13.15 11.48
C PRO A 26 -10.32 -11.68 11.34
N ARG A 27 -9.24 -11.25 12.02
CA ARG A 27 -8.71 -9.87 11.98
C ARG A 27 -7.20 -9.90 12.14
N ALA A 28 -6.51 -9.11 11.33
CA ALA A 28 -5.09 -8.84 11.48
C ALA A 28 -4.76 -7.48 10.85
N ARG A 29 -3.72 -6.82 11.36
CA ARG A 29 -3.18 -5.60 10.77
C ARG A 29 -1.68 -5.78 10.63
N MET A 30 -1.21 -5.80 9.39
CA MET A 30 0.21 -5.89 9.05
C MET A 30 0.69 -4.49 8.67
N VAL A 31 1.74 -4.01 9.35
CA VAL A 31 2.36 -2.72 9.04
C VAL A 31 3.85 -2.96 8.90
N VAL A 32 4.37 -2.73 7.69
CA VAL A 32 5.82 -2.77 7.45
C VAL A 32 6.32 -1.34 7.59
N HIS A 33 7.14 -1.10 8.61
CA HIS A 33 7.84 0.16 8.77
C HIS A 33 9.16 0.06 8.01
N ASP A 34 9.61 1.15 7.39
CA ASP A 34 10.93 1.20 6.76
C ASP A 34 11.99 0.75 7.77
N LEU A 35 12.84 -0.18 7.35
CA LEU A 35 13.96 -0.64 8.15
C LEU A 35 14.90 0.56 8.37
N PRO A 36 15.33 0.85 9.61
CA PRO A 36 16.38 1.85 9.82
C PRO A 36 17.62 1.44 9.01
N GLU A 37 18.35 2.40 8.42
CA GLU A 37 19.57 2.18 7.62
C GLU A 37 20.66 1.38 8.36
N SER A 38 20.49 1.14 9.67
CA SER A 38 21.36 0.34 10.52
C SER A 38 20.99 -1.15 10.60
N ALA A 39 20.09 -1.67 9.77
CA ALA A 39 19.86 -3.11 9.65
C ALA A 39 21.03 -3.77 8.89
N VAL A 40 22.21 -3.79 9.52
CA VAL A 40 23.28 -4.69 9.14
C VAL A 40 22.75 -6.10 9.38
N GLY A 41 22.39 -6.79 8.30
CA GLY A 41 22.15 -8.23 8.36
C GLY A 41 23.35 -8.84 9.06
N VAL A 42 23.13 -9.54 10.18
CA VAL A 42 24.20 -10.24 10.88
C VAL A 42 24.88 -11.14 9.85
N SER A 43 26.12 -10.79 9.50
CA SER A 43 26.95 -11.57 8.60
C SER A 43 27.02 -13.00 9.12
N SER A 44 27.04 -13.98 8.22
CA SER A 44 27.15 -15.42 8.51
C SER A 44 28.46 -15.83 9.20
N ASP A 45 29.31 -14.87 9.56
CA ASP A 45 30.69 -15.08 9.98
C ASP A 45 30.91 -14.94 11.50
N VAL A 46 29.84 -14.89 12.30
CA VAL A 46 29.97 -14.87 13.77
C VAL A 46 30.16 -16.29 14.29
N VAL A 47 31.41 -16.65 14.59
CA VAL A 47 31.74 -17.89 15.33
C VAL A 47 31.70 -17.59 16.82
N MET A 48 30.82 -18.26 17.56
CA MET A 48 30.84 -18.22 19.02
C MET A 48 32.05 -19.01 19.51
N LEU A 49 32.77 -18.48 20.50
CA LEU A 49 33.95 -19.14 21.08
C LEU A 49 33.61 -19.52 22.53
N ASN A 50 33.99 -20.72 22.97
CA ASN A 50 33.94 -21.04 24.40
C ASN A 50 35.01 -20.28 25.18
N ASN A 51 35.00 -20.46 26.51
CA ASN A 51 36.00 -19.88 27.41
C ASN A 51 37.45 -20.29 27.07
N ASP A 52 37.66 -21.33 26.26
CA ASP A 52 38.97 -21.80 25.79
C ASP A 52 39.33 -21.29 24.37
N LEU A 53 38.58 -20.31 23.85
CA LEU A 53 38.78 -19.70 22.53
C LEU A 53 38.67 -20.71 21.37
N GLN A 54 37.91 -21.78 21.56
CA GLN A 54 37.57 -22.74 20.49
C GLN A 54 36.19 -22.44 19.91
N PRO A 55 35.98 -22.60 18.59
CA PRO A 55 34.68 -22.48 17.96
C PRO A 55 33.64 -23.40 18.61
N GLU A 56 32.67 -22.81 19.30
CA GLU A 56 31.44 -23.49 19.73
C GLU A 56 30.44 -23.38 18.59
N THR A 57 30.00 -24.51 18.06
CA THR A 57 28.82 -24.52 17.20
C THR A 57 27.62 -24.24 18.09
N PRO A 58 26.80 -23.21 17.84
CA PRO A 58 25.55 -23.05 18.57
C PRO A 58 24.77 -24.34 18.42
N GLN A 59 24.56 -25.08 19.51
CA GLN A 59 23.56 -26.13 19.54
C GLN A 59 22.19 -25.47 19.56
N THR A 60 21.81 -24.84 18.45
CA THR A 60 20.39 -24.71 18.14
C THR A 60 19.94 -26.13 17.89
N ALA A 61 19.41 -26.76 18.94
CA ALA A 61 18.52 -27.89 18.77
C ALA A 61 17.34 -27.36 17.95
N SER A 62 17.49 -27.36 16.62
CA SER A 62 16.39 -27.14 15.70
C SER A 62 15.55 -28.39 15.83
N ILE A 63 14.63 -28.38 16.79
CA ILE A 63 13.55 -29.35 16.82
C ILE A 63 12.94 -29.27 15.41
N PRO A 64 13.00 -30.33 14.59
CA PRO A 64 12.39 -30.29 13.28
C PRO A 64 10.88 -30.27 13.50
N ILE A 65 10.32 -29.06 13.51
CA ILE A 65 8.89 -28.83 13.59
C ILE A 65 8.35 -29.09 12.19
N ASN A 66 7.65 -30.20 12.03
CA ASN A 66 6.87 -30.44 10.85
C ASN A 66 5.48 -29.84 11.11
N SER A 67 5.12 -28.78 10.39
CA SER A 67 3.79 -28.16 10.54
C SER A 67 3.04 -28.20 9.23
N ASN A 68 1.73 -28.46 9.30
CA ASN A 68 0.82 -28.37 8.18
C ASN A 68 -0.46 -27.68 8.64
N LEU A 69 -0.50 -26.38 8.43
CA LEU A 69 -1.55 -25.49 8.90
C LEU A 69 -2.38 -25.01 7.70
N THR A 70 -3.70 -25.06 7.82
CA THR A 70 -4.58 -24.33 6.91
C THR A 70 -5.03 -23.02 7.56
N VAL A 71 -4.64 -21.90 6.94
CA VAL A 71 -4.93 -20.53 7.38
C VAL A 71 -6.03 -19.95 6.49
N HIS A 72 -7.13 -19.55 7.11
CA HIS A 72 -8.21 -18.83 6.43
C HIS A 72 -8.11 -17.34 6.75
N VAL A 73 -7.80 -16.51 5.76
CA VAL A 73 -7.70 -15.06 5.87
C VAL A 73 -9.10 -14.46 5.75
N GLY A 74 -9.63 -14.02 6.90
CA GLY A 74 -10.98 -13.50 7.01
C GLY A 74 -11.15 -12.07 6.46
N ASN A 75 -12.38 -11.56 6.57
CA ASN A 75 -12.81 -10.33 5.91
C ASN A 75 -12.23 -9.02 6.47
N ASN A 76 -11.37 -9.06 7.48
CA ASN A 76 -10.87 -7.84 8.13
C ASN A 76 -9.38 -7.95 8.46
N VAL A 77 -8.63 -8.52 7.51
CA VAL A 77 -7.17 -8.50 7.47
C VAL A 77 -6.73 -7.36 6.56
N ARG A 78 -5.88 -6.46 7.06
CA ARG A 78 -5.38 -5.30 6.32
C ARG A 78 -3.85 -5.26 6.32
N ILE A 79 -3.29 -4.78 5.22
CA ILE A 79 -1.86 -4.53 5.03
C ILE A 79 -1.62 -3.03 4.77
N ASP A 80 -0.55 -2.50 5.35
CA ASP A 80 0.01 -1.16 5.11
C ASP A 80 1.52 -1.33 4.95
N ALA A 81 2.00 -1.41 3.70
CA ALA A 81 3.39 -1.71 3.38
C ALA A 81 3.78 -1.16 2.01
N PHE A 82 4.96 -0.55 1.90
CA PHE A 82 5.55 -0.08 0.63
C PHE A 82 4.59 0.77 -0.23
N GLY A 83 3.78 1.61 0.41
CA GLY A 83 2.77 2.44 -0.26
C GLY A 83 1.43 1.75 -0.55
N LEU A 84 1.33 0.42 -0.40
CA LEU A 84 0.07 -0.31 -0.51
C LEU A 84 -0.70 -0.30 0.81
N LYS A 85 -1.93 0.19 0.76
CA LYS A 85 -2.93 0.03 1.82
C LYS A 85 -4.09 -0.78 1.29
N ALA A 86 -4.25 -2.01 1.77
CA ALA A 86 -5.22 -2.91 1.19
C ALA A 86 -5.83 -3.89 2.20
N ARG A 87 -7.01 -4.40 1.86
CA ARG A 87 -7.61 -5.52 2.56
C ARG A 87 -7.23 -6.82 1.87
N LEU A 88 -6.97 -7.86 2.65
CA LEU A 88 -6.60 -9.18 2.18
C LEU A 88 -7.68 -10.21 2.58
N THR A 89 -7.88 -11.20 1.72
CA THR A 89 -8.77 -12.35 1.95
C THR A 89 -8.20 -13.58 1.25
N GLY A 90 -8.64 -14.79 1.60
CA GLY A 90 -8.26 -16.01 0.90
C GLY A 90 -7.76 -17.09 1.84
N ASP A 91 -7.15 -18.13 1.26
CA ASP A 91 -6.83 -19.37 1.97
C ASP A 91 -5.42 -19.80 1.63
N LEU A 92 -4.63 -20.12 2.65
CA LEU A 92 -3.25 -20.58 2.52
C LEU A 92 -3.04 -21.85 3.33
N LYS A 93 -2.48 -22.86 2.67
CA LYS A 93 -1.88 -24.02 3.31
C LYS A 93 -0.40 -23.72 3.53
N VAL A 94 0.01 -23.76 4.79
CA VAL A 94 1.37 -23.55 5.25
C VAL A 94 1.94 -24.89 5.63
N ALA A 95 2.96 -25.35 4.90
CA ALA A 95 3.71 -26.55 5.22
C ALA A 95 5.14 -26.15 5.59
N GLN A 96 5.64 -26.62 6.73
CA GLN A 96 7.03 -26.43 7.11
C GLN A 96 7.64 -27.79 7.43
N ASP A 97 8.79 -28.08 6.86
CA ASP A 97 9.55 -29.30 7.13
C ASP A 97 11.06 -29.01 7.19
N LYS A 98 11.90 -30.04 7.07
CA LYS A 98 13.37 -29.91 7.09
C LYS A 98 13.93 -29.21 5.84
N GLN A 99 13.18 -29.17 4.74
CA GLN A 99 13.58 -28.54 3.48
C GLN A 99 13.23 -27.05 3.46
N GLY A 100 12.21 -26.63 4.21
CA GLY A 100 11.89 -25.22 4.42
C GLY A 100 10.41 -24.95 4.63
N LEU A 101 10.03 -23.69 4.45
CA LEU A 101 8.64 -23.22 4.48
C LEU A 101 8.06 -23.25 3.07
N GLY A 102 6.89 -23.87 2.90
CA GLY A 102 6.10 -23.88 1.68
C GLY A 102 4.70 -23.32 1.91
N LEU A 103 4.22 -22.51 0.95
CA LEU A 103 2.89 -21.94 0.91
C LEU A 103 2.16 -22.38 -0.36
N ASN A 104 0.94 -22.86 -0.20
CA ASN A 104 0.04 -23.19 -1.32
C ASN A 104 -1.34 -22.58 -1.08
N GLY A 105 -1.88 -21.89 -2.07
CA GLY A 105 -3.20 -21.27 -1.96
C GLY A 105 -3.24 -19.90 -2.63
N GLN A 106 -4.25 -19.09 -2.30
CA GLN A 106 -4.49 -17.82 -2.96
C GLN A 106 -4.85 -16.74 -1.95
N ILE A 107 -4.23 -15.57 -2.12
CA ILE A 107 -4.62 -14.33 -1.45
C ILE A 107 -5.22 -13.38 -2.48
N ASN A 108 -6.33 -12.78 -2.11
CA ASN A 108 -7.06 -11.80 -2.90
C ASN A 108 -7.01 -10.43 -2.22
N ILE A 109 -6.91 -9.40 -3.04
CA ILE A 109 -6.99 -7.98 -2.69
C ILE A 109 -8.30 -7.43 -3.25
N PRO A 110 -9.42 -7.59 -2.52
CA PRO A 110 -10.72 -7.11 -2.98
C PRO A 110 -10.83 -5.58 -3.01
N ASP A 111 -10.07 -4.87 -2.16
CA ASP A 111 -9.97 -3.42 -2.17
C ASP A 111 -8.58 -2.98 -1.68
N GLY A 112 -8.03 -1.97 -2.33
CA GLY A 112 -6.75 -1.41 -1.98
C GLY A 112 -6.43 -0.12 -2.70
N ARG A 113 -5.49 0.62 -2.15
CA ARG A 113 -4.95 1.87 -2.69
C ARG A 113 -3.44 1.81 -2.61
N PHE A 114 -2.77 2.05 -3.73
CA PHE A 114 -1.33 2.09 -3.83
C PHE A 114 -0.88 3.53 -4.05
N ARG A 115 -0.05 4.04 -3.14
CA ARG A 115 0.50 5.38 -3.18
C ARG A 115 2.02 5.34 -3.09
N ALA A 116 2.66 5.57 -4.21
CA ALA A 116 4.12 5.70 -4.32
C ALA A 116 4.47 6.51 -5.56
N TYR A 117 5.67 7.08 -5.59
CA TYR A 117 6.20 7.80 -6.77
C TYR A 117 5.28 8.92 -7.29
N GLY A 118 4.52 9.57 -6.39
CA GLY A 118 3.55 10.60 -6.74
C GLY A 118 2.29 10.07 -7.45
N GLN A 119 2.11 8.76 -7.52
CA GLN A 119 0.95 8.12 -8.12
C GLN A 119 -0.01 7.64 -7.04
N ASP A 120 -1.30 7.80 -7.32
CA ASP A 120 -2.38 7.32 -6.48
C ASP A 120 -3.28 6.38 -7.28
N LEU A 121 -3.07 5.08 -7.08
CA LEU A 121 -3.73 4.02 -7.83
C LEU A 121 -4.72 3.24 -6.96
N LEU A 122 -5.90 3.00 -7.50
CA LEU A 122 -6.94 2.17 -6.91
C LEU A 122 -6.80 0.75 -7.44
N VAL A 123 -6.62 -0.22 -6.55
CA VAL A 123 -6.55 -1.64 -6.90
C VAL A 123 -7.95 -2.13 -7.23
N ARG A 124 -8.18 -2.54 -8.48
CA ARG A 124 -9.45 -3.14 -8.94
C ARG A 124 -9.44 -4.65 -8.84
N LYS A 125 -8.27 -5.25 -9.05
CA LYS A 125 -8.05 -6.68 -8.99
C LYS A 125 -6.69 -6.93 -8.37
N GLY A 126 -6.60 -7.87 -7.44
CA GLY A 126 -5.31 -8.35 -6.96
C GLY A 126 -5.41 -9.80 -6.53
N GLU A 127 -4.71 -10.67 -7.23
CA GLU A 127 -4.62 -12.09 -6.93
C GLU A 127 -3.14 -12.46 -6.78
N LEU A 128 -2.82 -13.15 -5.69
CA LEU A 128 -1.51 -13.70 -5.41
C LEU A 128 -1.68 -15.20 -5.22
N LEU A 129 -1.14 -16.00 -6.14
CA LEU A 129 -1.22 -17.46 -6.10
C LEU A 129 0.12 -18.02 -5.62
N PHE A 130 0.07 -18.76 -4.51
CA PHE A 130 1.21 -19.43 -3.91
C PHE A 130 1.23 -20.91 -4.33
N SER A 131 2.38 -21.40 -4.76
CA SER A 131 2.56 -22.75 -5.32
C SER A 131 3.81 -23.46 -4.80
N GLY A 132 4.27 -23.11 -3.60
CA GLY A 132 5.46 -23.68 -2.96
C GLY A 132 6.28 -22.57 -2.29
N PRO A 133 7.25 -21.95 -2.97
CA PRO A 133 8.06 -20.90 -2.37
C PRO A 133 7.22 -19.73 -1.84
N PRO A 134 7.39 -19.31 -0.57
CA PRO A 134 6.58 -18.27 0.05
C PRO A 134 6.86 -16.86 -0.49
N ASP A 135 8.03 -16.66 -1.09
CA ASP A 135 8.55 -15.41 -1.62
C ASP A 135 8.32 -15.24 -3.13
N GLN A 136 7.85 -16.28 -3.83
CA GLN A 136 7.59 -16.24 -5.28
C GLN A 136 6.12 -16.53 -5.64
N PRO A 137 5.13 -15.78 -5.13
CA PRO A 137 3.76 -15.92 -5.62
C PRO A 137 3.65 -15.46 -7.07
N LEU A 138 2.74 -16.08 -7.81
CA LEU A 138 2.28 -15.57 -9.10
C LEU A 138 1.31 -14.41 -8.86
N LEU A 139 1.65 -13.27 -9.43
CA LEU A 139 0.91 -12.02 -9.33
C LEU A 139 -0.06 -11.88 -10.51
N ASN A 140 -1.25 -11.36 -10.22
CA ASN A 140 -2.21 -10.85 -11.20
C ASN A 140 -2.94 -9.67 -10.58
N ILE A 141 -2.37 -8.48 -10.73
CA ILE A 141 -2.82 -7.26 -10.07
C ILE A 141 -3.15 -6.23 -11.13
N GLU A 142 -4.28 -5.55 -10.98
CA GLU A 142 -4.70 -4.43 -11.82
C GLU A 142 -5.05 -3.25 -10.91
N ALA A 143 -4.41 -2.12 -11.18
CA ALA A 143 -4.68 -0.86 -10.51
C ALA A 143 -4.88 0.26 -11.53
N ILE A 144 -5.85 1.12 -11.28
CA ILE A 144 -6.15 2.28 -12.13
C ILE A 144 -5.83 3.57 -11.38
N ARG A 145 -5.48 4.62 -12.11
CA ARG A 145 -5.41 5.97 -11.54
C ARG A 145 -6.79 6.36 -10.97
N ASN A 146 -6.81 7.15 -9.91
CA ASN A 146 -8.06 7.69 -9.40
C ASN A 146 -8.78 8.49 -10.51
N PRO A 147 -10.01 8.12 -10.91
CA PRO A 147 -10.75 8.85 -11.94
C PRO A 147 -10.94 10.33 -11.61
N ASP A 148 -11.07 10.70 -10.33
CA ASP A 148 -11.17 12.10 -9.90
C ASP A 148 -9.92 12.96 -10.25
N ALA A 149 -8.80 12.31 -10.57
CA ALA A 149 -7.52 12.94 -10.90
C ALA A 149 -7.09 12.64 -12.35
N THR A 150 -8.06 12.34 -13.23
CA THR A 150 -7.85 12.03 -14.65
C THR A 150 -8.85 12.81 -15.51
N GLU A 151 -8.38 13.47 -16.57
CA GLU A 151 -9.21 14.19 -17.53
C GLU A 151 -9.91 13.23 -18.52
N ASP A 152 -10.86 13.78 -19.26
CA ASP A 152 -11.53 13.13 -20.39
C ASP A 152 -12.26 11.81 -20.10
N ASP A 153 -12.55 11.52 -18.81
CA ASP A 153 -13.19 10.28 -18.34
C ASP A 153 -12.42 9.01 -18.79
N VAL A 154 -11.10 9.15 -18.94
CA VAL A 154 -10.21 8.07 -19.35
C VAL A 154 -9.78 7.24 -18.16
N ILE A 155 -9.88 5.91 -18.27
CA ILE A 155 -9.32 4.99 -17.29
C ILE A 155 -7.91 4.62 -17.72
N ALA A 156 -6.89 5.15 -17.06
CA ALA A 156 -5.51 4.70 -17.24
C ALA A 156 -5.06 3.83 -16.05
N GLY A 157 -4.34 2.75 -16.33
CA GLY A 157 -3.94 1.81 -15.29
C GLY A 157 -2.71 0.99 -15.63
N VAL A 158 -2.29 0.21 -14.63
CA VAL A 158 -1.20 -0.75 -14.72
C VAL A 158 -1.70 -2.13 -14.34
N ARG A 159 -1.28 -3.13 -15.12
CA ARG A 159 -1.48 -4.54 -14.84
C ARG A 159 -0.12 -5.19 -14.58
N VAL A 160 0.01 -5.87 -13.44
CA VAL A 160 1.23 -6.60 -13.06
C VAL A 160 0.91 -8.09 -13.05
N THR A 161 1.68 -8.85 -13.83
CA THR A 161 1.54 -10.30 -13.98
C THR A 161 2.90 -11.00 -13.86
N GLY A 162 2.92 -12.32 -13.65
CA GLY A 162 4.18 -13.07 -13.52
C GLY A 162 4.56 -13.30 -12.07
N THR A 163 5.73 -13.87 -11.81
CA THR A 163 6.19 -14.17 -10.45
C THR A 163 6.67 -12.89 -9.75
N ALA A 164 6.69 -12.89 -8.41
CA ALA A 164 7.07 -11.70 -7.65
C ALA A 164 8.53 -11.26 -7.85
N ASP A 165 9.43 -12.16 -8.26
CA ASP A 165 10.82 -11.88 -8.59
C ASP A 165 11.02 -11.39 -10.04
N GLU A 166 10.16 -11.83 -10.96
CA GLU A 166 10.17 -11.41 -12.37
C GLU A 166 8.80 -10.86 -12.80
N PRO A 167 8.31 -9.75 -12.19
CA PRO A 167 7.02 -9.21 -12.53
C PRO A 167 7.06 -8.52 -13.90
N LYS A 168 6.03 -8.78 -14.71
CA LYS A 168 5.76 -8.06 -15.96
C LYS A 168 4.68 -7.02 -15.72
N ALA A 169 5.03 -5.75 -15.92
CA ALA A 169 4.09 -4.62 -15.87
C ALA A 169 3.65 -4.21 -17.28
N GLU A 170 2.34 -4.06 -17.47
CA GLU A 170 1.72 -3.59 -18.71
C GLU A 170 0.83 -2.39 -18.40
N ILE A 171 0.99 -1.31 -19.16
CA ILE A 171 0.17 -0.11 -19.03
C ILE A 171 -1.02 -0.25 -19.99
N PHE A 172 -2.20 0.09 -19.51
CA PHE A 172 -3.42 0.04 -20.30
C PHE A 172 -4.28 1.28 -20.10
N SER A 173 -5.27 1.41 -20.97
CA SER A 173 -6.19 2.53 -21.04
C SER A 173 -7.56 2.06 -21.54
N ASP A 174 -8.62 2.73 -21.10
CA ASP A 174 -9.96 2.65 -21.65
C ASP A 174 -10.48 4.08 -21.87
N PRO A 175 -10.70 4.53 -23.12
CA PRO A 175 -10.55 3.80 -24.38
C PRO A 175 -9.10 3.37 -24.68
N ALA A 176 -8.94 2.28 -25.42
CA ALA A 176 -7.61 1.77 -25.78
C ALA A 176 -6.85 2.77 -26.67
N MET A 177 -5.67 3.18 -26.21
CA MET A 177 -4.79 4.15 -26.87
C MET A 177 -3.34 3.64 -26.91
N PRO A 178 -2.44 4.28 -27.69
CA PRO A 178 -1.02 3.93 -27.70
C PRO A 178 -0.40 4.01 -26.30
N GLN A 179 0.60 3.16 -26.01
CA GLN A 179 1.21 3.08 -24.68
C GLN A 179 1.75 4.41 -24.16
N ALA A 180 2.30 5.25 -25.03
CA ALA A 180 2.80 6.58 -24.64
C ALA A 180 1.66 7.50 -24.13
N GLU A 181 0.51 7.46 -24.80
CA GLU A 181 -0.70 8.19 -24.39
C GLU A 181 -1.23 7.65 -23.07
N ALA A 182 -1.36 6.32 -22.96
CA ALA A 182 -1.83 5.67 -21.73
C ALA A 182 -0.91 5.96 -20.53
N LEU A 183 0.41 5.97 -20.74
CA LEU A 183 1.38 6.35 -19.73
C LEU A 183 1.26 7.82 -19.35
N SER A 184 1.00 8.70 -20.32
CA SER A 184 0.74 10.12 -20.08
C SER A 184 -0.45 10.31 -19.13
N TYR A 185 -1.59 9.66 -19.42
CA TYR A 185 -2.73 9.66 -18.53
C TYR A 185 -2.42 9.03 -17.18
N LEU A 186 -1.68 7.92 -17.15
CA LEU A 186 -1.32 7.25 -15.91
C LEU A 186 -0.46 8.14 -15.00
N LEU A 187 0.52 8.87 -15.55
CA LEU A 187 1.46 9.68 -14.78
C LEU A 187 0.97 11.11 -14.52
N ARG A 188 0.34 11.72 -15.53
CA ARG A 188 -0.06 13.15 -15.54
C ARG A 188 -1.55 13.37 -15.38
N GLY A 189 -2.37 12.34 -15.58
CA GLY A 189 -3.83 12.43 -15.57
C GLY A 189 -4.43 13.01 -16.85
N GLN A 190 -3.64 13.22 -17.90
CA GLN A 190 -4.09 13.83 -19.16
C GLN A 190 -3.29 13.28 -20.35
N GLY A 191 -3.83 13.45 -21.56
CA GLY A 191 -3.22 13.02 -22.82
C GLY A 191 -1.94 13.77 -23.17
N LEU A 192 -1.26 13.34 -24.24
CA LEU A 192 -0.07 14.03 -24.78
C LEU A 192 -0.42 15.30 -25.54
N ASP A 193 -1.64 15.38 -26.06
CA ASP A 193 -2.09 16.43 -26.99
C ASP A 193 -2.82 17.59 -26.31
N SER A 194 -2.73 17.73 -24.98
CA SER A 194 -3.20 18.97 -24.34
C SER A 194 -2.31 20.12 -24.81
N ASN A 195 -2.90 21.26 -25.19
CA ASN A 195 -2.26 22.47 -25.71
C ASN A 195 -1.19 23.12 -24.79
N GLN A 196 -0.69 22.38 -23.79
CA GLN A 196 0.32 22.78 -22.84
C GLN A 196 1.70 22.40 -23.36
N SER A 197 2.65 23.34 -23.34
CA SER A 197 4.02 23.05 -23.74
C SER A 197 4.59 21.85 -22.96
N ASP A 198 5.31 20.94 -23.62
CA ASP A 198 5.99 19.79 -23.00
C ASP A 198 6.78 20.16 -21.73
N SER A 199 7.31 21.39 -21.68
CA SER A 199 8.04 21.94 -20.54
C SER A 199 7.19 22.07 -19.26
N ALA A 200 5.91 22.43 -19.39
CA ALA A 200 4.99 22.57 -18.26
C ALA A 200 4.59 21.20 -17.68
N ALA A 201 4.36 20.22 -18.56
CA ALA A 201 4.08 18.84 -18.16
C ALA A 201 5.31 18.18 -17.49
N MET A 202 6.52 18.42 -17.99
CA MET A 202 7.75 17.96 -17.36
C MET A 202 7.96 18.60 -15.98
N THR A 203 7.65 19.89 -15.86
CA THR A 203 7.79 20.64 -14.59
C THR A 203 6.83 20.13 -13.51
N SER A 204 5.56 19.91 -13.85
CA SER A 204 4.58 19.34 -12.90
C SER A 204 4.97 17.93 -12.46
N MET A 205 5.48 17.10 -13.37
CA MET A 205 5.98 15.76 -13.02
C MET A 205 7.20 15.83 -12.08
N LEU A 206 8.18 16.70 -12.35
CA LEU A 206 9.35 16.89 -11.47
C LEU A 206 8.96 17.37 -10.08
N ILE A 207 8.02 18.31 -9.98
CA ILE A 207 7.49 18.80 -8.71
C ILE A 207 6.75 17.67 -7.97
N GLY A 208 5.88 16.92 -8.66
CA GLY A 208 5.17 15.78 -8.08
C GLY A 208 6.13 14.71 -7.52
N LEU A 209 7.22 14.41 -8.24
CA LEU A 209 8.26 13.50 -7.78
C LEU A 209 9.04 14.05 -6.57
N GLY A 210 9.38 15.34 -6.56
CA GLY A 210 10.07 15.98 -5.44
C GLY A 210 9.20 16.06 -4.17
N VAL A 211 7.91 16.32 -4.33
CA VAL A 211 6.93 16.29 -3.23
C VAL A 211 6.74 14.87 -2.72
N ALA A 212 6.66 13.87 -3.60
CA ALA A 212 6.54 12.47 -3.20
C ALA A 212 7.75 11.97 -2.39
N GLN A 213 8.97 12.38 -2.75
CA GLN A 213 10.18 12.06 -1.98
C GLN A 213 10.24 12.77 -0.62
N SER A 214 9.76 14.01 -0.53
CA SER A 214 9.76 14.80 0.71
C SER A 214 8.57 14.52 1.64
N GLY A 215 7.47 13.97 1.12
CA GLY A 215 6.26 13.63 1.88
C GLY A 215 6.49 12.62 3.01
N GLN A 216 7.54 11.79 2.93
CA GLN A 216 7.94 10.87 4.00
C GLN A 216 8.60 11.57 5.20
N VAL A 217 9.18 12.77 5.01
CA VAL A 217 9.92 13.50 6.06
C VAL A 217 9.01 14.43 6.86
N VAL A 218 7.88 14.85 6.29
CA VAL A 218 7.05 15.94 6.85
C VAL A 218 6.11 15.48 7.97
N GLY A 219 5.75 14.19 8.02
CA GLY A 219 4.87 13.65 9.07
C GLY A 219 5.41 13.85 10.50
N LYS A 220 6.73 13.91 10.70
CA LYS A 220 7.37 14.07 12.02
C LYS A 220 7.41 15.53 12.51
N ILE A 221 7.33 16.51 11.61
CA ILE A 221 7.40 17.94 11.97
C ILE A 221 6.02 18.43 12.44
N GLY A 222 4.94 17.97 11.81
CA GLY A 222 3.57 18.39 12.15
C GLY A 222 3.13 18.08 13.58
N GLU A 223 3.55 16.94 14.14
CA GLU A 223 3.14 16.51 15.50
C GLU A 223 3.69 17.44 16.59
N THR A 224 4.86 18.05 16.37
CA THR A 224 5.45 19.02 17.33
C THR A 224 4.63 20.31 17.41
N PHE A 225 3.89 20.64 16.34
CA PHE A 225 3.03 21.82 16.25
C PHE A 225 1.53 21.50 16.44
N GLY A 226 1.20 20.28 16.91
CA GLY A 226 -0.19 19.87 17.18
C GLY A 226 -1.02 19.54 15.94
N VAL A 227 -0.37 19.31 14.79
CA VAL A 227 -1.03 18.91 13.54
C VAL A 227 -0.79 17.43 13.29
N SER A 228 -1.84 16.62 13.35
CA SER A 228 -1.75 15.18 13.09
C SER A 228 -1.91 14.88 11.60
N ASN A 229 -1.22 13.82 11.14
CA ASN A 229 -1.31 13.32 9.76
C ASN A 229 -1.03 14.40 8.70
N LEU A 230 -0.01 15.23 8.95
CA LEU A 230 0.46 16.22 7.99
C LEU A 230 0.98 15.49 6.73
N ALA A 231 0.45 15.86 5.57
CA ALA A 231 0.82 15.32 4.28
C ALA A 231 1.02 16.46 3.28
N LEU A 232 2.06 16.35 2.46
CA LEU A 232 2.20 17.11 1.23
C LEU A 232 1.87 16.20 0.05
N ASP A 233 1.09 16.72 -0.87
CA ASP A 233 0.59 16.01 -2.05
C ASP A 233 0.53 16.96 -3.25
N THR A 234 0.35 16.40 -4.44
CA THR A 234 0.01 17.15 -5.65
C THR A 234 -1.36 16.71 -6.14
N GLN A 235 -2.27 17.66 -6.39
CA GLN A 235 -3.65 17.39 -6.82
C GLN A 235 -3.99 18.21 -8.06
N GLY A 236 -5.01 17.79 -8.80
CA GLY A 236 -5.40 18.45 -10.05
C GLY A 236 -4.56 18.00 -11.25
N VAL A 237 -4.96 18.52 -12.41
CA VAL A 237 -4.48 18.16 -13.75
C VAL A 237 -4.44 19.43 -14.61
N GLY A 238 -3.52 19.49 -15.57
CA GLY A 238 -3.35 20.69 -16.42
C GLY A 238 -3.11 21.98 -15.63
N ASP A 239 -3.78 23.05 -16.04
CA ASP A 239 -3.73 24.38 -15.39
C ASP A 239 -4.24 24.37 -13.94
N SER A 240 -5.05 23.38 -13.56
CA SER A 240 -5.57 23.20 -12.19
C SER A 240 -4.63 22.44 -11.24
N SER A 241 -3.43 22.06 -11.73
CA SER A 241 -2.43 21.36 -10.92
C SER A 241 -1.97 22.22 -9.75
N GLN A 242 -2.06 21.68 -8.53
CA GLN A 242 -1.75 22.37 -7.28
C GLN A 242 -0.91 21.50 -6.34
N VAL A 243 -0.02 22.15 -5.58
CA VAL A 243 0.64 21.52 -4.43
C VAL A 243 -0.25 21.72 -3.21
N VAL A 244 -0.63 20.63 -2.56
CA VAL A 244 -1.57 20.64 -1.44
C VAL A 244 -0.89 20.16 -0.17
N VAL A 245 -0.96 20.99 0.87
CA VAL A 245 -0.62 20.61 2.24
C VAL A 245 -1.93 20.29 2.96
N SER A 246 -2.00 19.13 3.61
CA SER A 246 -3.19 18.74 4.38
C SER A 246 -2.83 18.16 5.74
N GLY A 247 -3.70 18.36 6.73
CA GLY A 247 -3.50 17.84 8.07
C GLY A 247 -4.74 17.99 8.94
N TYR A 248 -4.75 17.32 10.09
CA TYR A 248 -5.80 17.44 11.10
C TYR A 248 -5.32 18.33 12.24
N VAL A 249 -6.08 19.39 12.50
CA VAL A 249 -5.80 20.38 13.56
C VAL A 249 -6.64 20.14 14.81
N LEU A 250 -7.80 19.49 14.65
CA LEU A 250 -8.67 19.03 15.74
C LEU A 250 -9.23 17.65 15.38
N PRO A 251 -9.70 16.86 16.37
CA PRO A 251 -10.42 15.62 16.10
C PRO A 251 -11.60 15.85 15.14
N GLY A 252 -11.50 15.27 13.94
CA GLY A 252 -12.52 15.38 12.91
C GLY A 252 -12.48 16.65 12.06
N LEU A 253 -11.57 17.61 12.32
CA LEU A 253 -11.37 18.79 11.47
C LEU A 253 -10.07 18.64 10.65
N GLN A 254 -10.24 18.46 9.34
CA GLN A 254 -9.16 18.47 8.37
C GLN A 254 -9.06 19.85 7.72
N VAL A 255 -7.83 20.33 7.57
CA VAL A 255 -7.50 21.53 6.81
C VAL A 255 -6.65 21.11 5.62
N LYS A 256 -6.97 21.65 4.45
CA LYS A 256 -6.15 21.54 3.24
C LYS A 256 -5.87 22.92 2.70
N TYR A 257 -4.63 23.16 2.32
CA TYR A 257 -4.19 24.38 1.67
C TYR A 257 -3.46 24.01 0.39
N GLY A 258 -4.07 24.35 -0.74
CA GLY A 258 -3.56 24.12 -2.08
C GLY A 258 -3.08 25.41 -2.72
N VAL A 259 -1.95 25.36 -3.43
CA VAL A 259 -1.46 26.46 -4.27
C VAL A 259 -1.26 25.93 -5.68
N GLY A 260 -1.94 26.56 -6.64
CA GLY A 260 -1.80 26.24 -8.05
C GLY A 260 -0.39 26.48 -8.56
N ILE A 261 0.13 25.52 -9.33
CA ILE A 261 1.50 25.50 -9.84
C ILE A 261 1.64 26.47 -11.02
N PHE A 262 0.57 26.66 -11.80
CA PHE A 262 0.60 27.45 -13.03
C PHE A 262 -0.18 28.77 -12.93
N ASP A 263 -1.32 28.77 -12.23
CA ASP A 263 -2.17 29.95 -12.04
C ASP A 263 -1.90 30.71 -10.73
N SER A 264 -1.08 30.14 -9.83
CA SER A 264 -0.79 30.66 -8.49
C SER A 264 -2.04 30.92 -7.62
N LEU A 265 -3.16 30.27 -7.92
CA LEU A 265 -4.39 30.41 -7.15
C LEU A 265 -4.31 29.59 -5.85
N ALA A 266 -4.65 30.22 -4.74
CA ALA A 266 -4.67 29.55 -3.43
C ALA A 266 -6.09 29.07 -3.12
N THR A 267 -6.20 27.81 -2.68
CA THR A 267 -7.45 27.20 -2.25
C THR A 267 -7.31 26.68 -0.83
N LEU A 268 -8.20 27.11 0.06
CA LEU A 268 -8.35 26.61 1.42
C LEU A 268 -9.58 25.73 1.50
N THR A 269 -9.42 24.48 1.96
CA THR A 269 -10.52 23.57 2.22
C THR A 269 -10.57 23.21 3.70
N LEU A 270 -11.73 23.38 4.31
CA LEU A 270 -12.03 22.96 5.67
C LEU A 270 -13.05 21.85 5.62
N ARG A 271 -12.70 20.66 6.12
CA ARG A 271 -13.61 19.51 6.17
C ARG A 271 -13.81 19.07 7.60
N TYR A 272 -15.04 19.17 8.11
CA TYR A 272 -15.42 18.75 9.45
C TYR A 272 -16.35 17.54 9.42
N ARG A 273 -16.03 16.51 10.21
CA ARG A 273 -16.88 15.32 10.38
C ARG A 273 -17.98 15.59 11.41
N LEU A 274 -19.21 15.78 10.94
CA LEU A 274 -20.37 16.00 11.79
C LEU A 274 -20.86 14.69 12.44
N MET A 275 -20.93 13.62 11.65
CA MET A 275 -21.33 12.27 12.08
C MET A 275 -20.52 11.23 11.30
N PRO A 276 -20.50 9.95 11.72
CA PRO A 276 -20.01 8.89 10.85
C PRO A 276 -20.69 8.99 9.48
N LYS A 277 -19.90 9.07 8.41
CA LYS A 277 -20.36 9.22 7.02
C LYS A 277 -20.94 10.58 6.62
N LEU A 278 -21.08 11.56 7.53
CA LEU A 278 -21.56 12.90 7.21
C LEU A 278 -20.47 13.95 7.46
N TYR A 279 -20.14 14.71 6.42
CA TYR A 279 -19.08 15.72 6.45
C TYR A 279 -19.62 17.06 5.97
N LEU A 280 -19.20 18.13 6.64
CA LEU A 280 -19.37 19.49 6.17
C LEU A 280 -18.04 19.93 5.54
N GLU A 281 -18.08 20.41 4.31
CA GLU A 281 -16.91 20.91 3.60
C GLU A 281 -17.13 22.37 3.21
N ALA A 282 -16.18 23.23 3.56
CA ALA A 282 -16.12 24.60 3.11
C ALA A 282 -14.87 24.78 2.26
N VAL A 283 -15.04 25.29 1.04
CA VAL A 283 -13.94 25.58 0.12
C VAL A 283 -13.91 27.09 -0.11
N SER A 284 -12.73 27.67 -0.01
CA SER A 284 -12.46 29.08 -0.28
C SER A 284 -11.26 29.19 -1.21
N GLY A 285 -11.49 29.66 -2.43
CA GLY A 285 -10.44 29.95 -3.41
C GLY A 285 -10.88 31.11 -4.30
N VAL A 286 -10.92 30.86 -5.62
CA VAL A 286 -11.58 31.78 -6.57
C VAL A 286 -13.07 31.88 -6.28
N ASP A 287 -13.69 30.73 -6.03
CA ASP A 287 -15.07 30.59 -5.61
C ASP A 287 -15.15 30.16 -4.14
N GLN A 288 -16.30 30.44 -3.52
CA GLN A 288 -16.61 30.01 -2.16
C GLN A 288 -17.79 29.04 -2.19
N ALA A 289 -17.59 27.85 -1.63
CA ALA A 289 -18.60 26.81 -1.58
C ALA A 289 -18.72 26.25 -0.16
N LEU A 290 -19.94 25.84 0.19
CA LEU A 290 -20.25 25.12 1.42
C LEU A 290 -21.10 23.91 1.07
N ASP A 291 -20.51 22.73 1.22
CA ASP A 291 -21.07 21.46 0.80
C ASP A 291 -21.32 20.55 2.01
N LEU A 292 -22.40 19.76 1.93
CA LEU A 292 -22.71 18.71 2.90
C LEU A 292 -22.60 17.35 2.19
N LEU A 293 -21.58 16.57 2.55
CA LEU A 293 -21.22 15.33 1.88
C LEU A 293 -21.65 14.13 2.74
N TYR A 294 -22.36 13.18 2.13
CA TYR A 294 -22.74 11.91 2.76
C TYR A 294 -22.15 10.72 2.01
N GLN A 295 -21.41 9.85 2.70
CA GLN A 295 -20.71 8.72 2.10
C GLN A 295 -21.50 7.41 2.28
N PHE A 296 -21.86 6.75 1.17
CA PHE A 296 -22.44 5.42 1.19
C PHE A 296 -21.33 4.36 1.19
N GLU A 297 -21.47 3.33 2.02
CA GLU A 297 -20.63 2.12 1.95
C GLU A 297 -21.49 1.02 1.32
N PHE A 298 -20.96 0.37 0.28
CA PHE A 298 -21.53 -0.85 -0.31
C PHE A 298 -20.67 -2.04 0.10
#